data_AF-A0AAD9RIR8-F1
#
_entry.id   AF-A0AAD9RIR8-F1
#
_cell.length_a   1.000
_cell.length_b   1.000
_cell.length_c   1.000
_cell.angle_alpha   90.00
_cell.angle_beta   90.00
_cell.angle_gamma   90.00
#
_symmetry.space_group_name_H-M   'P 1'
#
loop_
_entity.id
_entity.type
_entity.pdbx_description
1 polymer ?
#
loop_
_entity_poly.entity_id
_entity_poly.type
_entity_poly.pdbx_seq_one_letter_code
_entity_poly.pdbx_strand_id
1 'polypeptide(L)'
;MQRGDFLEILLEQCGSPGLVNGLVPGMENMSCKEGSDRPPNLFQCRVKLFREWCQNWSQQEKDSLLTSIKSIDGKFAGNYEQRLSALTEDN
;
A
#
# COMPACT_ATOMS: atom_id res chain seq x y z
N MET A 1 10.83 11.62 0.72
CA MET A 1 10.84 10.35 -0.05
C MET A 1 10.12 9.28 0.76
N GLN A 2 8.78 9.26 0.76
CA GLN A 2 7.94 8.25 1.45
C GLN A 2 6.58 8.02 0.76
N ARG A 3 6.19 8.86 -0.22
CA ARG A 3 4.92 8.71 -0.94
C ARG A 3 4.96 7.57 -1.97
N GLY A 4 6.10 7.36 -2.63
CA GLY A 4 6.27 6.25 -3.57
C GLY A 4 6.14 4.90 -2.88
N ASP A 5 6.78 4.75 -1.71
CA ASP A 5 6.71 3.53 -0.91
C ASP A 5 5.28 3.23 -0.43
N PHE A 6 4.50 4.25 -0.04
CA PHE A 6 3.11 4.08 0.37
C PHE A 6 2.18 3.69 -0.79
N LEU A 7 2.48 4.11 -2.02
CA LEU A 7 1.69 3.75 -3.20
C LEU A 7 1.66 2.23 -3.42
N GLU A 8 2.84 1.59 -3.34
CA GLU A 8 2.98 0.14 -3.46
C GLU A 8 2.25 -0.60 -2.34
N ILE A 9 2.35 -0.09 -1.10
CA ILE A 9 1.62 -0.63 0.07
C ILE A 9 0.09 -0.55 -0.15
N LEU A 10 -0.39 0.54 -0.73
CA LEU A 10 -1.81 0.74 -0.99
C LEU A 10 -2.31 -0.22 -2.09
N LEU A 11 -1.51 -0.44 -3.15
CA LEU A 11 -1.83 -1.41 -4.21
C LEU A 11 -1.88 -2.85 -3.68
N GLU A 12 -0.97 -3.22 -2.78
CA GLU A 12 -0.97 -4.54 -2.13
C GLU A 12 -2.23 -4.75 -1.27
N GLN A 13 -2.61 -3.74 -0.48
CA GLN A 13 -3.66 -3.87 0.54
C GLN A 13 -5.08 -3.64 -0.02
N CYS A 14 -5.23 -2.77 -1.01
CA CYS A 14 -6.51 -2.38 -1.59
C CYS A 14 -6.71 -2.84 -3.05
N GLY A 15 -5.66 -3.31 -3.73
CA GLY A 15 -5.77 -3.91 -5.06
C GLY A 15 -6.41 -5.29 -5.03
N SER A 16 -6.78 -5.81 -6.21
CA SER A 16 -7.37 -7.14 -6.34
C SER A 16 -6.36 -8.23 -5.92
N PRO A 17 -6.81 -9.32 -5.27
CA PRO A 17 -5.92 -10.36 -4.74
C PRO A 17 -5.03 -11.07 -5.79
N GLY A 18 -5.35 -10.96 -7.09
CA GLY A 18 -4.50 -11.46 -8.18
C GLY A 18 -3.28 -10.59 -8.50
N LEU A 19 -3.26 -9.32 -8.07
CA LEU A 19 -2.20 -8.36 -8.34
C LEU A 19 -1.00 -8.47 -7.38
N VAL A 20 -1.20 -9.09 -6.22
CA VAL A 20 -0.23 -9.08 -5.12
C VAL A 20 1.01 -9.92 -5.43
N ASN A 21 0.91 -10.91 -6.32
CA ASN A 21 2.02 -11.83 -6.63
C ASN A 21 3.25 -11.14 -7.25
N GLY A 22 3.10 -9.95 -7.85
CA GLY A 22 4.21 -9.20 -8.48
C GLY A 22 4.86 -8.13 -7.60
N LEU A 23 4.24 -7.73 -6.49
CA LEU A 23 4.66 -6.57 -5.69
C LEU A 23 5.54 -6.92 -4.48
N VAL A 24 5.62 -8.21 -4.12
CA VAL A 24 6.24 -8.71 -2.89
C VAL A 24 7.78 -8.58 -2.80
N PRO A 25 8.61 -8.75 -3.85
CA PRO A 25 10.06 -8.93 -3.64
C PRO A 25 10.80 -7.66 -3.16
N GLY A 26 10.20 -6.47 -3.22
CA GLY A 26 10.83 -5.22 -2.79
C GLY A 26 10.62 -4.86 -1.30
N MET A 27 9.66 -5.49 -0.61
CA MET A 27 9.09 -4.96 0.63
C MET A 27 9.54 -5.70 1.90
N GLU A 28 10.17 -6.86 1.75
CA GLU A 28 10.81 -7.63 2.82
C GLU A 28 11.86 -6.81 3.61
N ASN A 29 12.40 -5.73 3.02
CA ASN A 29 13.29 -4.78 3.70
C ASN A 29 12.59 -3.60 4.42
N MET A 30 11.29 -3.40 4.21
CA MET A 30 10.52 -2.31 4.86
C MET A 30 9.79 -2.78 6.13
N SER A 31 9.46 -4.07 6.22
CA SER A 31 9.04 -4.67 7.47
C SER A 31 10.12 -4.44 8.52
N CYS A 32 9.70 -3.88 9.65
CA CYS A 32 10.55 -3.68 10.82
C CYS A 32 11.24 -5.01 11.10
N LYS A 33 12.55 -5.11 10.82
CA LYS A 33 13.31 -6.33 11.14
C LYS A 33 13.23 -6.51 12.64
N GLU A 34 12.38 -7.41 13.09
CA GLU A 34 12.24 -7.80 14.48
C GLU A 34 13.62 -8.36 14.91
N GLY A 35 14.41 -7.54 15.61
CA GLY A 35 15.80 -7.84 15.95
C GLY A 35 16.86 -6.85 15.46
N SER A 36 16.50 -5.76 14.75
CA SER A 36 17.44 -4.64 14.55
C SER A 36 17.50 -3.77 15.82
N ASP A 37 18.70 -3.46 16.31
CA ASP A 37 18.95 -2.56 17.45
C ASP A 37 18.40 -1.13 17.22
N ARG A 38 17.99 -0.80 15.99
CA ARG A 38 17.43 0.49 15.60
C ARG A 38 15.91 0.49 15.78
N PRO A 39 15.33 1.46 16.52
CA PRO A 39 13.88 1.61 16.62
C PRO A 39 13.27 1.93 15.24
N PRO A 40 12.04 1.44 14.95
CA PRO A 40 11.35 1.76 13.72
C PRO A 40 11.15 3.26 13.57
N ASN A 41 11.19 3.74 12.33
CA ASN A 41 10.80 5.11 12.05
C ASN A 41 9.26 5.27 12.07
N LEU A 42 8.78 6.51 12.21
CA LEU A 42 7.35 6.80 12.27
C LEU A 42 6.57 6.31 11.03
N PHE A 43 7.19 6.32 9.86
CA PHE A 43 6.58 5.80 8.64
C PHE A 43 6.38 4.28 8.73
N GLN A 44 7.37 3.53 9.20
CA GLN A 44 7.25 2.09 9.43
C GLN A 44 6.15 1.77 10.45
N CYS A 45 6.05 2.54 11.55
CA CYS A 45 4.96 2.38 12.51
C CYS A 45 3.58 2.61 11.86
N ARG A 46 3.44 3.66 11.05
CA ARG A 46 2.21 3.96 10.32
C ARG A 46 1.85 2.87 9.30
N VAL A 47 2.84 2.35 8.59
CA VAL A 47 2.66 1.26 7.60
C VAL A 47 2.24 -0.03 8.29
N LYS A 48 2.88 -0.38 9.42
CA LYS A 48 2.50 -1.56 10.20
C LYS A 48 1.04 -1.48 10.65
N LEU A 49 0.64 -0.37 11.27
CA LEU A 49 -0.74 -0.14 11.69
C LEU A 49 -1.72 -0.21 10.51
N PHE A 50 -1.37 0.42 9.38
CA PHE A 50 -2.20 0.37 8.19
C PHE A 50 -2.43 -1.06 7.69
N ARG A 51 -1.37 -1.90 7.63
CA ARG A 51 -1.49 -3.31 7.23
C ARG A 51 -2.36 -4.11 8.20
N GLU A 52 -2.14 -3.95 9.50
CA GLU A 52 -2.93 -4.64 10.54
C GLU A 52 -4.41 -4.23 10.50
N TRP A 53 -4.72 -2.96 10.26
CA TRP A 53 -6.10 -2.49 10.11
C TRP A 53 -6.73 -2.97 8.80
N CYS A 54 -6.01 -2.86 7.68
CA CYS A 54 -6.54 -3.19 6.36
C CYS A 54 -6.87 -4.68 6.19
N GLN A 55 -6.18 -5.58 6.91
CA GLN A 55 -6.53 -7.00 6.98
C GLN A 55 -7.94 -7.25 7.54
N ASN A 56 -8.43 -6.36 8.41
CA ASN A 56 -9.75 -6.47 9.02
C ASN A 56 -10.84 -5.70 8.25
N TRP A 57 -10.48 -5.02 7.16
CA TRP A 57 -11.40 -4.21 6.38
C TRP A 57 -12.08 -5.02 5.28
N SER A 58 -13.38 -4.78 5.11
CA SER A 58 -14.14 -5.19 3.95
C SER A 58 -13.68 -4.43 2.70
N GLN A 59 -14.03 -4.96 1.52
CA GLN A 59 -13.73 -4.29 0.25
C GLN A 59 -14.34 -2.87 0.19
N GLN A 60 -15.56 -2.70 0.73
CA GLN A 60 -16.22 -1.39 0.78
C GLN A 60 -15.44 -0.37 1.61
N GLU A 61 -14.85 -0.77 2.74
CA GLU A 61 -14.03 0.12 3.57
C GLU A 61 -12.74 0.53 2.84
N LYS A 62 -12.12 -0.42 2.11
CA LYS A 62 -10.95 -0.14 1.26
C LYS A 62 -11.29 0.84 0.13
N ASP A 63 -12.42 0.65 -0.55
CA ASP A 63 -12.91 1.57 -1.58
C ASP A 63 -13.24 2.97 -1.02
N SER A 64 -13.79 3.04 0.18
CA SER A 64 -14.05 4.31 0.89
C SER A 64 -12.75 5.07 1.20
N LEU A 65 -11.70 4.36 1.62
CA LEU A 65 -10.37 4.94 1.79
C LEU A 65 -9.83 5.49 0.47
N LEU A 66 -9.88 4.70 -0.61
CA LEU A 66 -9.39 5.14 -1.93
C LEU A 66 -10.12 6.39 -2.43
N THR A 67 -11.44 6.44 -2.24
CA THR A 67 -12.27 7.61 -2.56
C THR A 67 -11.83 8.84 -1.76
N SER A 68 -11.56 8.66 -0.46
CA SER A 68 -11.08 9.73 0.41
C SER A 68 -9.69 10.23 -0.01
N ILE A 69 -8.77 9.33 -0.37
CA ILE A 69 -7.45 9.68 -0.89
C ILE A 69 -7.57 10.46 -2.19
N LYS A 70 -8.46 10.06 -3.10
CA LYS A 70 -8.70 10.75 -4.38
C LYS A 70 -9.21 12.18 -4.19
N SER A 71 -10.04 12.40 -3.17
CA SER A 71 -10.51 13.74 -2.79
C SER A 71 -9.40 14.64 -2.23
N ILE A 72 -8.46 14.06 -1.48
CA ILE A 72 -7.37 14.80 -0.82
C ILE A 72 -6.19 15.07 -1.76
N ASP A 73 -5.76 14.07 -2.53
CA ASP A 73 -4.62 14.14 -3.43
C ASP A 73 -4.91 13.39 -4.73
N GLY A 74 -5.57 14.10 -5.66
CA GLY A 74 -5.92 13.56 -6.97
C GLY A 74 -4.71 13.13 -7.81
N LYS A 75 -3.54 13.76 -7.61
CA LYS A 75 -2.29 13.35 -8.30
C LYS A 75 -1.81 12.00 -7.78
N PHE A 76 -1.86 11.79 -6.46
CA PHE A 76 -1.53 10.51 -5.87
C PHE A 76 -2.49 9.41 -6.35
N ALA A 77 -3.80 9.68 -6.36
CA ALA A 77 -4.80 8.75 -6.88
C ALA A 77 -4.60 8.43 -8.36
N GLY A 78 -4.25 9.43 -9.20
CA GLY A 78 -3.92 9.19 -10.61
C GLY A 78 -2.72 8.26 -10.80
N ASN A 79 -1.67 8.39 -9.97
CA ASN A 79 -0.54 7.45 -10.00
C ASN A 79 -0.96 6.04 -9.57
N TYR A 80 -1.87 5.93 -8.59
CA TYR A 80 -2.43 4.65 -8.15
C TYR A 80 -3.21 3.97 -9.28
N GLU A 81 -4.14 4.70 -9.91
CA GLU A 81 -4.95 4.20 -11.02
C GLU A 81 -4.06 3.79 -12.20
N GLN A 82 -3.07 4.60 -12.57
CA GLN A 82 -2.13 4.28 -13.65
C GLN A 82 -1.34 3.00 -13.37
N ARG A 83 -0.83 2.83 -12.14
CA ARG A 83 -0.09 1.62 -11.76
C ARG A 83 -0.99 0.40 -11.67
N LEU A 84 -2.21 0.57 -11.17
CA LEU A 84 -3.21 -0.50 -11.12
C LEU A 84 -3.54 -1.00 -12.54
N SER A 85 -3.82 -0.09 -13.48
CA SER A 85 -4.07 -0.45 -14.88
C SER A 85 -2.90 -1.20 -15.51
N ALA A 86 -1.68 -0.70 -15.35
CA ALA A 86 -0.48 -1.33 -15.91
C ALA A 86 -0.26 -2.76 -15.39
N LEU A 87 -0.64 -3.05 -14.14
CA LEU A 87 -0.53 -4.39 -13.56
C LEU A 87 -1.68 -5.32 -13.98
N THR A 88 -2.83 -4.77 -14.39
CA THR A 88 -3.97 -5.57 -14.90
C THR A 88 -3.85 -5.93 -16.38
N GLU A 89 -3.02 -5.22 -17.15
CA GLU A 89 -2.81 -5.47 -18.59
C GLU A 89 -1.77 -6.57 -18.89
N ASP A 90 -0.99 -7.00 -17.88
CA ASP A 90 0.08 -8.01 -18.01
C ASP A 90 -0.39 -9.45 -17.68
N ASN A 91 -1.70 -9.69 -17.56
CA ASN A 91 -2.31 -10.97 -17.13
C ASN A 91 -3.44 -11.38 -18.09
#